data_AF-A0A7V8NVK9-F1
#
_entry.id   AF-A0A7V8NVK9-F1
#
_cell.length_a   1.000
_cell.length_b   1.000
_cell.length_c   1.000
_cell.angle_alpha   90.00
_cell.angle_beta   90.00
_cell.angle_gamma   90.00
#
_symmetry.space_group_name_H-M   'P 1'
#
loop_
_entity.id
_entity.type
_entity.pdbx_description
1 polymer ?
#
loop_
_entity_poly.entity_id
_entity_poly.type
_entity_poly.pdbx_seq_one_letter_code
_entity_poly.pdbx_strand_id
1 'polypeptide(L)'
;RKFCDAGLPPNLTQVLEAAAPVYRAHLWPEHDQANRRWILQVAPLVREQGVGLSERLADIYQTRWPHGKIRVDAVAYANSVGAYTTVDPLRVTISSLDPRNQGPQALEVLFHEGSHGIAETVETAIIRECRQRDKPIPRDLWHALVFYTTGEVIGTVLTSSSASRGDKRKGAQGNGYDTYAFREGLYQRGWKNYLELLQRFWQPYLDGKASFDDAIARMVSSL
;
A
#
# COMPACT_ATOMS: atom_id res chain seq x y z
N ARG A 1 9.04 -37.06 13.97
CA ARG A 1 8.73 -35.62 14.18
C ARG A 1 7.44 -35.33 13.45
N LYS A 2 6.41 -34.75 14.10
CA LYS A 2 5.22 -34.27 13.37
C LYS A 2 5.69 -33.12 12.48
N PHE A 3 5.44 -33.23 11.18
CA PHE A 3 5.70 -32.16 10.24
C PHE A 3 4.80 -30.97 10.58
N CYS A 4 5.29 -29.75 10.34
CA CYS A 4 4.47 -28.56 10.45
C CYS A 4 3.34 -28.68 9.41
N ASP A 5 2.10 -28.80 9.86
CA ASP A 5 0.93 -28.82 8.97
C ASP A 5 0.59 -27.39 8.56
N ALA A 6 1.42 -26.84 7.67
CA ALA A 6 1.27 -25.50 7.13
C ALA A 6 0.36 -25.47 5.89
N GLY A 7 -0.36 -26.57 5.59
CA GLY A 7 -1.17 -26.69 4.38
C GLY A 7 -0.36 -26.75 3.07
N LEU A 8 0.96 -26.97 3.15
CA LEU A 8 1.85 -27.04 1.99
C LEU A 8 1.89 -28.46 1.40
N PRO A 9 2.09 -28.63 0.07
CA PRO A 9 2.26 -29.93 -0.54
C PRO A 9 3.37 -30.74 0.14
N PRO A 10 3.20 -32.05 0.40
CA PRO A 10 4.14 -32.85 1.19
C PRO A 10 5.59 -32.78 0.68
N ASN A 11 5.78 -32.82 -0.64
CA ASN A 11 7.11 -32.73 -1.26
C ASN A 11 7.79 -31.38 -0.99
N LEU A 12 7.03 -30.28 -1.02
CA LEU A 12 7.57 -28.96 -0.71
C LEU A 12 7.94 -28.84 0.77
N THR A 13 7.09 -29.34 1.67
CA THR A 13 7.36 -29.38 3.11
C THR A 13 8.66 -30.12 3.40
N GLN A 14 8.88 -31.27 2.76
CA GLN A 14 10.13 -32.02 2.93
C GLN A 14 11.37 -31.23 2.51
N VAL A 15 11.32 -30.55 1.36
CA VAL A 15 12.42 -29.70 0.87
C VAL A 15 12.71 -28.53 1.82
N LEU A 16 11.66 -27.84 2.27
CA LEU A 16 11.81 -26.70 3.19
C LEU A 16 12.38 -27.13 4.54
N GLU A 17 11.91 -28.25 5.11
CA GLU A 17 12.43 -28.78 6.37
C GLU A 17 13.89 -29.24 6.25
N ALA A 18 14.29 -29.78 5.10
CA ALA A 18 15.68 -30.14 4.84
C ALA A 18 16.59 -28.90 4.73
N ALA A 19 16.10 -27.80 4.15
CA ALA A 19 16.83 -26.54 4.04
C ALA A 19 16.84 -25.72 5.35
N ALA A 20 15.84 -25.91 6.22
CA ALA A 20 15.62 -25.09 7.40
C ALA A 20 16.83 -25.01 8.36
N PRO A 21 17.61 -26.08 8.64
CA PRO A 21 18.81 -25.97 9.46
C PRO A 21 19.86 -25.03 8.88
N VAL A 22 20.10 -25.10 7.55
CA VAL A 22 21.05 -24.23 6.84
C VAL A 22 20.56 -22.78 6.89
N TYR A 23 19.29 -22.55 6.58
CA TYR A 23 18.68 -21.22 6.68
C TYR A 23 18.81 -20.64 8.10
N ARG A 24 18.45 -21.41 9.13
CA ARG A 24 18.52 -20.98 10.54
C ARG A 24 19.94 -20.67 11.00
N ALA A 25 20.93 -21.42 10.52
CA ALA A 25 22.33 -21.23 10.90
C ALA A 25 22.98 -20.05 10.18
N HIS A 26 22.65 -19.80 8.92
CA HIS A 26 23.43 -18.89 8.06
C HIS A 26 22.72 -17.61 7.63
N LEU A 27 21.38 -17.63 7.52
CA LEU A 27 20.63 -16.49 6.98
C LEU A 27 19.71 -15.87 8.04
N TRP A 28 19.11 -16.69 8.90
CA TRP A 28 18.16 -16.23 9.91
C TRP A 28 18.70 -15.14 10.86
N PRO A 29 19.94 -15.20 11.38
CA PRO A 29 20.43 -14.17 12.29
C PRO A 29 20.40 -12.77 11.67
N GLU A 30 20.83 -12.64 10.41
CA GLU A 30 20.82 -11.37 9.68
C GLU A 30 19.39 -10.94 9.32
N HIS A 31 18.57 -11.89 8.83
CA HIS A 31 17.19 -11.62 8.45
C HIS A 31 16.34 -11.17 9.65
N ASP A 32 16.44 -11.85 10.80
CA ASP A 32 15.72 -11.47 12.03
C ASP A 32 16.20 -10.11 12.55
N GLN A 33 17.50 -9.84 12.51
CA GLN A 33 18.04 -8.54 12.88
C GLN A 33 17.48 -7.42 12.00
N ALA A 34 17.44 -7.63 10.67
CA ALA A 34 16.87 -6.67 9.73
C ALA A 34 15.37 -6.46 9.96
N ASN A 35 14.61 -7.54 10.14
CA ASN A 35 13.18 -7.48 10.46
C ASN A 35 12.91 -6.67 11.73
N ARG A 36 13.65 -6.94 12.82
CA ARG A 36 13.52 -6.20 14.08
C ARG A 36 13.89 -4.74 13.92
N ARG A 37 14.98 -4.44 13.20
CA ARG A 37 15.40 -3.05 12.93
C ARG A 37 14.32 -2.28 12.17
N TRP A 38 13.77 -2.90 11.12
CA TRP A 38 12.68 -2.33 10.34
C TRP A 38 11.44 -2.05 11.20
N ILE A 39 11.02 -3.02 12.03
CA ILE A 39 9.89 -2.85 12.95
C ILE A 39 10.14 -1.70 13.93
N LEU A 40 11.35 -1.61 14.50
CA LEU A 40 11.71 -0.54 15.43
C LEU A 40 11.66 0.86 14.79
N GLN A 41 11.94 0.96 13.49
CA GLN A 41 11.88 2.22 12.73
C GLN A 41 10.45 2.60 12.36
N VAL A 42 9.62 1.65 11.95
CA VAL A 42 8.28 1.91 11.40
C VAL A 42 7.19 1.96 12.48
N ALA A 43 7.28 1.13 13.52
CA ALA A 43 6.27 1.06 14.56
C ALA A 43 6.01 2.41 15.27
N PRO A 44 7.01 3.28 15.54
CA PRO A 44 6.76 4.62 16.06
C PRO A 44 5.86 5.47 15.14
N LEU A 45 6.11 5.45 13.83
CA LEU A 45 5.31 6.19 12.86
C LEU A 45 3.86 5.69 12.83
N VAL A 46 3.66 4.37 12.89
CA VAL A 46 2.32 3.78 12.97
C VAL A 46 1.62 4.14 14.28
N ARG A 47 2.34 4.17 15.41
CA ARG A 47 1.74 4.59 16.70
C ARG A 47 1.33 6.06 16.69
N GLU A 48 2.13 6.91 16.09
CA GLU A 48 1.91 8.36 16.08
C GLU A 48 0.83 8.76 15.07
N GLN A 49 0.90 8.22 13.85
CA GLN A 49 0.08 8.67 12.72
C GLN A 49 -1.04 7.68 12.35
N GLY A 50 -0.97 6.45 12.85
CA GLY A 50 -1.73 5.35 12.26
C GLY A 50 -3.25 5.45 12.41
N VAL A 51 -3.75 6.02 13.51
CA VAL A 51 -5.19 6.21 13.71
C VAL A 51 -5.74 7.21 12.68
N GLY A 52 -5.15 8.41 12.61
CA GLY A 52 -5.60 9.45 11.68
C GLY A 52 -5.45 9.05 10.21
N LEU A 53 -4.38 8.32 9.86
CA LEU A 53 -4.20 7.77 8.51
C LEU A 53 -5.28 6.73 8.18
N SER A 54 -5.57 5.81 9.10
CA SER A 54 -6.57 4.76 8.92
C SER A 54 -7.97 5.34 8.75
N GLU A 55 -8.35 6.31 9.60
CA GLU A 55 -9.63 7.01 9.52
C GLU A 55 -9.76 7.76 8.20
N ARG A 56 -8.74 8.55 7.83
CA ARG A 56 -8.78 9.32 6.57
C ARG A 56 -8.90 8.42 5.34
N LEU A 57 -8.17 7.31 5.28
CA LEU A 57 -8.26 6.37 4.16
C LEU A 57 -9.63 5.68 4.11
N ALA A 58 -10.16 5.27 5.25
CA ALA A 58 -11.50 4.69 5.32
C ALA A 58 -12.59 5.67 4.85
N ASP A 59 -12.49 6.93 5.25
CA ASP A 59 -13.41 7.99 4.81
C ASP A 59 -13.34 8.21 3.29
N ILE A 60 -12.13 8.28 2.72
CA ILE A 60 -11.90 8.45 1.28
C ILE A 60 -12.47 7.27 0.48
N TYR A 61 -12.34 6.05 1.00
CA TYR A 61 -12.88 4.86 0.33
C TYR A 61 -14.35 4.58 0.68
N GLN A 62 -15.01 5.46 1.43
CA GLN A 62 -16.40 5.31 1.89
C GLN A 62 -16.67 3.95 2.53
N THR A 63 -15.78 3.56 3.45
CA THR A 63 -15.79 2.25 4.10
C THR A 63 -15.37 2.39 5.56
N ARG A 64 -15.16 1.28 6.25
CA ARG A 64 -14.63 1.25 7.62
C ARG A 64 -13.26 0.60 7.63
N TRP A 65 -12.33 1.19 8.38
CA TRP A 65 -11.11 0.50 8.73
C TRP A 65 -11.45 -0.71 9.62
N PRO A 66 -10.81 -1.88 9.44
CA PRO A 66 -11.05 -3.05 10.26
C PRO A 66 -10.89 -2.74 11.76
N HIS A 67 -11.86 -3.16 12.58
CA HIS A 67 -11.79 -2.99 14.04
C HIS A 67 -10.66 -3.82 14.67
N GLY A 68 -10.32 -4.95 14.06
CA GLY A 68 -9.21 -5.80 14.48
C GLY A 68 -7.86 -5.26 14.04
N LYS A 69 -6.81 -5.60 14.78
CA LYS A 69 -5.43 -5.30 14.35
C LYS A 69 -5.12 -6.09 13.07
N ILE A 70 -4.68 -5.38 12.04
CA ILE A 70 -4.13 -6.02 10.84
C ILE A 70 -2.77 -6.62 11.21
N ARG A 71 -2.59 -7.91 10.92
CA ARG A 71 -1.30 -8.58 11.13
C ARG A 71 -0.34 -8.14 10.03
N VAL A 72 0.84 -7.68 10.44
CA VAL A 72 1.95 -7.33 9.54
C VAL A 72 3.12 -8.24 9.82
N ASP A 73 3.63 -8.91 8.80
CA ASP A 73 4.83 -9.73 8.88
C ASP A 73 5.97 -9.10 8.09
N ALA A 74 6.97 -8.63 8.83
CA ALA A 74 8.24 -8.24 8.28
C ALA A 74 9.06 -9.50 7.97
N VAL A 75 9.41 -9.66 6.70
CA VAL A 75 10.22 -10.79 6.20
C VAL A 75 11.42 -10.23 5.45
N ALA A 76 12.51 -10.98 5.34
CA ALA A 76 13.66 -10.52 4.56
C ALA A 76 13.31 -10.30 3.08
N TYR A 77 12.46 -11.18 2.53
CA TYR A 77 11.98 -11.13 1.16
C TYR A 77 10.52 -11.59 1.10
N ALA A 78 9.64 -10.72 0.60
CA ALA A 78 8.23 -10.99 0.38
C ALA A 78 7.97 -11.51 -1.04
N ASN A 79 8.35 -10.73 -2.05
CA ASN A 79 8.25 -11.04 -3.48
C ASN A 79 9.10 -10.02 -4.30
N SER A 80 9.03 -10.06 -5.63
CA SER A 80 9.76 -9.14 -6.52
C SER A 80 9.33 -7.67 -6.42
N VAL A 81 8.10 -7.40 -5.94
CA VAL A 81 7.57 -6.03 -5.76
C VAL A 81 7.78 -5.48 -4.35
N GLY A 82 8.23 -6.31 -3.42
CA GLY A 82 8.65 -5.89 -2.08
C GLY A 82 7.58 -6.03 -1.00
N ALA A 83 6.30 -6.19 -1.33
CA ALA A 83 5.21 -6.41 -0.38
C ALA A 83 4.01 -7.08 -1.05
N TYR A 84 3.11 -7.64 -0.25
CA TYR A 84 1.79 -8.07 -0.70
C TYR A 84 0.80 -8.20 0.47
N THR A 85 -0.48 -8.24 0.11
CA THR A 85 -1.60 -8.42 1.05
C THR A 85 -2.38 -9.69 0.74
N THR A 86 -2.69 -10.46 1.79
CA THR A 86 -3.75 -11.48 1.76
C THR A 86 -5.00 -10.85 2.36
N VAL A 87 -6.16 -10.96 1.72
CA VAL A 87 -7.38 -10.25 2.14
C VAL A 87 -8.28 -11.06 3.07
N ASP A 88 -8.11 -12.39 3.15
CA ASP A 88 -8.89 -13.26 4.04
C ASP A 88 -8.00 -14.36 4.69
N PRO A 89 -7.58 -14.20 5.96
CA PRO A 89 -7.72 -12.99 6.78
C PRO A 89 -6.79 -11.87 6.30
N LEU A 90 -7.19 -10.62 6.51
CA LEU A 90 -6.40 -9.44 6.14
C LEU A 90 -5.02 -9.44 6.82
N ARG A 91 -3.97 -9.61 6.01
CA ARG A 91 -2.58 -9.74 6.45
C ARG A 91 -1.63 -9.12 5.45
N VAL A 92 -0.71 -8.30 5.94
CA VAL A 92 0.33 -7.64 5.14
C VAL A 92 1.65 -8.36 5.33
N THR A 93 2.34 -8.68 4.24
CA THR A 93 3.72 -9.18 4.24
C THR A 93 4.62 -8.17 3.55
N ILE A 94 5.70 -7.75 4.21
CA ILE A 94 6.58 -6.69 3.70
C ILE A 94 8.05 -7.07 3.82
N SER A 95 8.81 -6.83 2.76
CA SER A 95 10.25 -7.05 2.72
C SER A 95 10.99 -5.99 3.54
N SER A 96 11.66 -6.40 4.61
CA SER A 96 12.49 -5.55 5.46
C SER A 96 13.85 -5.19 4.85
N LEU A 97 14.34 -6.01 3.91
CA LEU A 97 15.60 -5.78 3.19
C LEU A 97 15.41 -5.02 1.87
N ASP A 98 14.17 -4.81 1.44
CA ASP A 98 13.93 -4.10 0.18
C ASP A 98 14.23 -2.60 0.37
N PRO A 99 15.16 -2.01 -0.38
CA PRO A 99 15.49 -0.59 -0.27
C PRO A 99 14.31 0.33 -0.58
N ARG A 100 13.27 -0.19 -1.25
CA ARG A 100 12.03 0.53 -1.54
C ARG A 100 11.15 0.71 -0.32
N ASN A 101 11.26 -0.20 0.66
CA ASN A 101 10.44 -0.22 1.86
C ASN A 101 11.17 0.38 3.07
N GLN A 102 12.01 1.40 2.88
CA GLN A 102 12.79 2.02 3.95
C GLN A 102 12.30 3.44 4.25
N GLY A 103 12.61 3.94 5.44
CA GLY A 103 12.29 5.33 5.80
C GLY A 103 10.79 5.64 5.68
N PRO A 104 10.41 6.83 5.18
CA PRO A 104 8.99 7.19 5.08
C PRO A 104 8.20 6.34 4.08
N GLN A 105 8.84 5.79 3.04
CA GLN A 105 8.21 4.87 2.10
C GLN A 105 7.74 3.57 2.78
N ALA A 106 8.39 3.15 3.86
CA ALA A 106 7.96 1.99 4.64
C ALA A 106 6.54 2.18 5.21
N LEU A 107 6.22 3.40 5.66
CA LEU A 107 4.89 3.76 6.15
C LEU A 107 3.88 3.81 5.00
N GLU A 108 4.25 4.43 3.87
CA GLU A 108 3.38 4.51 2.70
C GLU A 108 2.99 3.13 2.17
N VAL A 109 3.98 2.24 1.98
CA VAL A 109 3.72 0.86 1.52
C VAL A 109 2.86 0.11 2.53
N LEU A 110 3.09 0.27 3.84
CA LEU A 110 2.28 -0.40 4.85
C LEU A 110 0.79 -0.02 4.75
N PHE A 111 0.50 1.26 4.57
CA PHE A 111 -0.86 1.75 4.40
C PHE A 111 -1.45 1.45 3.02
N HIS A 112 -0.62 1.36 1.98
CA HIS A 112 -1.03 0.88 0.66
C HIS A 112 -1.52 -0.57 0.75
N GLU A 113 -0.70 -1.44 1.36
CA GLU A 113 -1.02 -2.84 1.58
C GLU A 113 -2.29 -3.00 2.42
N GLY A 114 -2.38 -2.29 3.55
CA GLY A 114 -3.61 -2.27 4.37
C GLY A 114 -4.85 -1.78 3.61
N SER A 115 -4.67 -0.87 2.64
CA SER A 115 -5.77 -0.31 1.84
C SER A 115 -6.41 -1.33 0.90
N HIS A 116 -5.70 -2.39 0.49
CA HIS A 116 -6.32 -3.49 -0.29
C HIS A 116 -7.51 -4.12 0.45
N GLY A 117 -7.45 -4.18 1.79
CA GLY A 117 -8.54 -4.72 2.61
C GLY A 117 -9.77 -3.83 2.73
N ILE A 118 -9.73 -2.59 2.22
CA ILE A 118 -10.83 -1.63 2.34
C ILE A 118 -11.20 -0.94 1.01
N ALA A 119 -10.47 -1.19 -0.07
CA ALA A 119 -10.69 -0.55 -1.37
C ALA A 119 -11.88 -1.13 -2.18
N GLU A 120 -12.56 -2.16 -1.66
CA GLU A 120 -13.66 -2.86 -2.36
C GLU A 120 -14.78 -1.92 -2.83
N THR A 121 -15.14 -0.92 -2.02
CA THR A 121 -16.17 0.08 -2.40
C THR A 121 -15.77 0.83 -3.67
N VAL A 122 -14.50 1.24 -3.78
CA VAL A 122 -13.97 1.95 -4.96
C VAL A 122 -13.93 1.02 -6.17
N GLU A 123 -13.40 -0.18 -6.00
CA GLU A 123 -13.33 -1.17 -7.08
C GLU A 123 -14.73 -1.47 -7.63
N THR A 124 -15.69 -1.71 -6.74
CA THR A 124 -17.09 -1.97 -7.09
C THR A 124 -17.73 -0.77 -7.78
N ALA A 125 -17.46 0.46 -7.33
CA ALA A 125 -17.98 1.67 -7.96
C ALA A 125 -17.44 1.83 -9.39
N ILE A 126 -16.13 1.61 -9.61
CA ILE A 126 -15.53 1.64 -10.95
C ILE A 126 -16.17 0.58 -11.85
N ILE A 127 -16.30 -0.66 -11.37
CA ILE A 127 -16.91 -1.76 -12.11
C ILE A 127 -18.37 -1.44 -12.47
N ARG A 128 -19.14 -0.91 -11.51
CA ARG A 128 -20.55 -0.53 -11.70
C ARG A 128 -20.69 0.54 -12.77
N GLU A 129 -19.92 1.62 -12.69
CA GLU A 129 -19.95 2.72 -13.67
C GLU A 129 -19.51 2.25 -15.06
N CYS A 130 -18.51 1.37 -15.16
CA CYS A 130 -18.08 0.81 -16.45
C CYS A 130 -19.22 0.01 -17.11
N ARG A 131 -19.89 -0.85 -16.33
CA ARG A 131 -21.03 -1.65 -16.81
C ARG A 131 -22.21 -0.79 -17.26
N GLN A 132 -22.54 0.26 -16.51
CA GLN A 132 -23.63 1.18 -16.88
C GLN A 132 -23.38 1.92 -18.20
N ARG A 133 -22.11 2.08 -18.58
CA ARG A 133 -21.67 2.83 -19.76
C ARG A 133 -21.21 1.93 -20.91
N ASP A 134 -21.37 0.61 -20.78
CA ASP A 134 -20.89 -0.40 -21.74
C ASP A 134 -19.39 -0.23 -22.08
N LYS A 135 -18.57 0.07 -21.05
CA LYS A 135 -17.12 0.24 -21.18
C LYS A 135 -16.35 -0.97 -20.65
N PRO A 136 -15.18 -1.31 -21.24
CA PRO A 136 -14.27 -2.28 -20.66
C PRO A 136 -13.86 -1.90 -19.24
N ILE A 137 -13.84 -2.88 -18.34
CA ILE A 137 -13.39 -2.66 -16.95
C ILE A 137 -11.85 -2.59 -16.97
N PRO A 138 -11.24 -1.47 -16.56
CA PRO A 138 -9.79 -1.33 -16.53
C PRO A 138 -9.20 -2.22 -15.42
N ARG A 139 -8.24 -3.07 -15.79
CA ARG A 139 -7.66 -4.07 -14.87
C ARG A 139 -7.02 -3.46 -13.62
N ASP A 140 -6.26 -2.37 -13.79
CA ASP A 140 -5.37 -1.83 -12.74
C ASP A 140 -5.74 -0.41 -12.28
N LEU A 141 -6.85 0.16 -12.76
CA LEU A 141 -7.22 1.54 -12.37
C LEU A 141 -7.45 1.65 -10.85
N TRP A 142 -8.13 0.68 -10.26
CA TRP A 142 -8.36 0.65 -8.81
C TRP A 142 -7.02 0.57 -8.06
N HIS A 143 -6.05 -0.21 -8.55
CA HIS A 143 -4.76 -0.38 -7.89
C HIS A 143 -3.90 0.89 -8.00
N ALA A 144 -3.90 1.53 -9.17
CA ALA A 144 -3.27 2.83 -9.38
C ALA A 144 -3.89 3.90 -8.47
N LEU A 145 -5.21 3.89 -8.28
CA LEU A 145 -5.93 4.78 -7.38
C LEU A 145 -5.50 4.58 -5.91
N VAL A 146 -5.35 3.33 -5.46
CA VAL A 146 -4.88 3.04 -4.09
C VAL A 146 -3.47 3.60 -3.88
N PHE A 147 -2.54 3.39 -4.82
CA PHE A 147 -1.21 4.00 -4.76
C PHE A 147 -1.26 5.53 -4.69
N TYR A 148 -2.05 6.15 -5.56
CA TYR A 148 -2.21 7.60 -5.60
C TYR A 148 -2.76 8.15 -4.28
N THR A 149 -3.84 7.56 -3.80
CA THR A 149 -4.55 8.00 -2.59
C THR A 149 -3.68 7.86 -1.35
N THR A 150 -3.04 6.71 -1.16
CA THR A 150 -2.15 6.51 -0.02
C THR A 150 -0.96 7.47 -0.08
N GLY A 151 -0.36 7.67 -1.26
CA GLY A 151 0.73 8.62 -1.46
C GLY A 151 0.35 10.06 -1.09
N GLU A 152 -0.83 10.53 -1.52
CA GLU A 152 -1.33 11.87 -1.18
C GLU A 152 -1.59 12.01 0.33
N VAL A 153 -2.29 11.05 0.94
CA VAL A 153 -2.60 11.09 2.38
C VAL A 153 -1.32 11.08 3.22
N ILE A 154 -0.38 10.19 2.92
CA ILE A 154 0.90 10.10 3.64
C ILE A 154 1.75 11.34 3.39
N GLY A 155 1.79 11.84 2.16
CA GLY A 155 2.51 13.05 1.78
C GLY A 155 2.06 14.28 2.59
N THR A 156 0.76 14.43 2.85
CA THR A 156 0.27 15.55 3.69
C THR A 156 0.76 15.46 5.13
N VAL A 157 0.80 14.27 5.71
CA VAL A 157 1.29 14.04 7.08
C VAL A 157 2.79 14.30 7.16
N LEU A 158 3.58 13.70 6.25
CA LEU A 158 5.03 13.86 6.25
C LEU A 158 5.45 15.31 5.98
N THR A 159 4.76 16.02 5.10
CA THR A 159 5.03 17.45 4.86
C THR A 159 4.64 18.30 6.07
N SER A 160 3.50 18.03 6.71
CA SER A 160 3.05 18.77 7.90
C SER A 160 3.97 18.58 9.11
N SER A 161 4.49 17.37 9.31
CA SER A 161 5.51 17.07 10.33
C SER A 161 6.89 17.68 10.01
N SER A 162 7.16 17.99 8.73
CA SER A 162 8.39 18.66 8.28
C SER A 162 8.27 20.19 8.37
N ALA A 163 7.07 20.74 8.21
CA ALA A 163 6.80 22.18 8.31
C ALA A 163 7.04 22.73 9.73
N SER A 164 6.91 21.91 10.77
CA SER A 164 7.32 22.22 12.15
C SER A 164 8.84 22.16 12.38
N ARG A 165 9.63 21.77 11.36
CA ARG A 165 11.11 21.80 11.34
C ARG A 165 11.70 22.80 10.33
N GLY A 166 10.90 23.72 9.81
CA GLY A 166 11.40 24.90 9.10
C GLY A 166 11.87 24.67 7.67
N ASP A 167 11.50 23.57 7.01
CA ASP A 167 11.89 23.34 5.60
C ASP A 167 10.67 23.38 4.67
N LYS A 168 10.61 24.41 3.82
CA LYS A 168 9.55 24.64 2.83
C LYS A 168 9.89 23.93 1.52
N ARG A 169 9.17 22.88 1.14
CA ARG A 169 9.17 22.33 -0.23
C ARG A 169 7.72 21.99 -0.63
N LYS A 170 7.29 22.37 -1.86
CA LYS A 170 5.96 22.57 -2.55
C LYS A 170 5.28 21.43 -3.42
N GLY A 171 4.12 20.88 -3.07
CA GLY A 171 3.11 20.07 -3.84
C GLY A 171 3.51 18.98 -4.86
N ALA A 172 2.99 17.74 -4.72
CA ALA A 172 2.80 16.68 -5.74
C ALA A 172 3.78 16.66 -6.96
N GLN A 173 5.08 16.45 -6.70
CA GLN A 173 6.27 16.79 -7.50
C GLN A 173 7.02 18.04 -7.04
N GLY A 174 6.75 18.43 -5.80
CA GLY A 174 7.65 19.26 -5.06
C GLY A 174 7.38 19.38 -3.57
N ASN A 175 6.43 18.70 -2.91
CA ASN A 175 6.21 18.90 -1.47
C ASN A 175 7.24 18.15 -0.60
N GLY A 176 8.52 18.22 -0.93
CA GLY A 176 9.63 17.60 -0.18
C GLY A 176 9.69 16.07 -0.17
N TYR A 177 8.53 15.40 -0.21
CA TYR A 177 8.36 13.96 -0.22
C TYR A 177 7.97 13.48 -1.63
N ASP A 178 8.75 12.54 -2.15
CA ASP A 178 8.45 11.82 -3.39
C ASP A 178 7.69 10.55 -3.02
N THR A 179 6.40 10.49 -3.41
CA THR A 179 5.54 9.35 -3.05
C THR A 179 6.03 8.09 -3.73
N TYR A 180 5.75 6.94 -3.14
CA TYR A 180 6.27 5.64 -3.58
C TYR A 180 6.02 5.42 -5.08
N ALA A 181 4.81 5.70 -5.56
CA ALA A 181 4.44 5.45 -6.94
C ALA A 181 5.20 6.33 -7.95
N PHE A 182 5.54 7.58 -7.59
CA PHE A 182 6.39 8.44 -8.42
C PHE A 182 7.85 8.01 -8.34
N ARG A 183 8.38 7.81 -7.12
CA ARG A 183 9.77 7.41 -6.87
C ARG A 183 10.16 6.13 -7.58
N GLU A 184 9.27 5.14 -7.53
CA GLU A 184 9.46 3.83 -8.15
C GLU A 184 8.98 3.79 -9.62
N GLY A 185 8.57 4.93 -10.18
CA GLY A 185 8.20 5.05 -11.58
C GLY A 185 7.01 4.20 -12.01
N LEU A 186 6.03 3.96 -11.13
CA LEU A 186 4.88 3.10 -11.42
C LEU A 186 4.01 3.68 -12.55
N TYR A 187 3.78 5.00 -12.52
CA TYR A 187 2.98 5.66 -13.56
C TYR A 187 3.64 5.62 -14.94
N GLN A 188 4.96 5.74 -15.01
CA GLN A 188 5.73 5.70 -16.25
C GLN A 188 5.77 4.29 -16.86
N ARG A 189 5.56 3.24 -16.05
CA ARG A 189 5.63 1.83 -16.46
C ARG A 189 4.29 1.22 -16.88
N GLY A 190 3.25 2.02 -17.07
CA GLY A 190 1.97 1.54 -17.63
C GLY A 190 0.73 2.26 -17.14
N TRP A 191 0.83 3.13 -16.14
CA TRP A 191 -0.31 3.83 -15.55
C TRP A 191 -0.35 5.34 -15.84
N LYS A 192 0.32 5.81 -16.90
CA LYS A 192 0.35 7.23 -17.24
C LYS A 192 -1.06 7.79 -17.46
N ASN A 193 -1.89 7.08 -18.22
CA ASN A 193 -3.26 7.49 -18.47
C ASN A 193 -4.10 7.49 -17.18
N TYR A 194 -3.87 6.52 -16.27
CA TYR A 194 -4.54 6.52 -14.97
C TYR A 194 -4.10 7.68 -14.11
N LEU A 195 -2.82 8.05 -14.11
CA LEU A 195 -2.34 9.23 -13.38
C LEU A 195 -3.06 10.50 -13.87
N GLU A 196 -3.20 10.68 -15.18
CA GLU A 196 -3.91 11.83 -15.75
C GLU A 196 -5.39 11.87 -15.31
N LEU A 197 -6.07 10.71 -15.28
CA LEU A 197 -7.44 10.60 -14.76
C LEU A 197 -7.52 10.91 -13.27
N LEU A 198 -6.60 10.37 -12.47
CA LEU A 198 -6.56 10.56 -11.01
C LEU A 198 -6.31 12.02 -10.67
N GLN A 199 -5.32 12.67 -11.29
CA GLN A 199 -5.04 14.09 -11.09
C GLN A 199 -6.23 14.97 -11.50
N ARG A 200 -6.93 14.61 -12.58
CA ARG A 200 -8.01 15.43 -13.12
C ARG A 200 -9.33 15.27 -12.37
N PHE A 201 -9.65 14.06 -11.91
CA PHE A 201 -10.99 13.72 -11.40
C PHE A 201 -11.00 13.16 -9.98
N TRP A 202 -9.95 12.45 -9.57
CA TRP A 202 -9.85 11.94 -8.20
C TRP A 202 -9.28 12.96 -7.22
N GLN A 203 -8.25 13.73 -7.61
CA GLN A 203 -7.68 14.78 -6.75
C GLN A 203 -8.73 15.81 -6.30
N PRO A 204 -9.64 16.31 -7.16
CA PRO A 204 -10.72 17.18 -6.69
C PRO A 204 -11.60 16.55 -5.61
N TYR A 205 -11.82 15.24 -5.63
CA TYR A 205 -12.53 14.55 -4.55
C TYR A 205 -11.70 14.51 -3.26
N LEU A 206 -10.41 14.19 -3.35
CA LEU A 206 -9.49 14.23 -2.19
C LEU A 206 -9.40 15.63 -1.56
N ASP A 207 -9.51 16.67 -2.38
CA ASP A 207 -9.52 18.09 -2.00
C ASP A 207 -10.88 18.57 -1.46
N GLY A 208 -11.93 17.73 -1.47
CA GLY A 208 -13.29 18.09 -1.06
C GLY A 208 -14.05 18.98 -2.04
N LYS A 209 -13.61 19.06 -3.31
CA LYS A 209 -14.18 19.88 -4.40
C LYS A 209 -15.13 19.09 -5.31
N ALA A 210 -15.14 17.77 -5.20
CA ALA A 210 -16.04 16.87 -5.91
C ALA A 210 -16.60 15.81 -4.94
N SER A 211 -17.72 15.18 -5.30
CA SER A 211 -18.22 14.01 -4.57
C SER A 211 -17.54 12.73 -5.08
N PHE A 212 -17.61 11.66 -4.28
CA PHE A 212 -17.11 10.35 -4.66
C PHE A 212 -17.73 9.85 -5.98
N ASP A 213 -19.07 9.88 -6.06
CA ASP A 213 -19.79 9.41 -7.26
C ASP A 213 -19.45 10.24 -8.50
N ASP A 214 -19.31 11.57 -8.38
CA ASP A 214 -18.90 12.43 -9.50
C ASP A 214 -17.48 12.11 -9.96
N ALA A 215 -16.55 11.89 -9.02
CA ALA A 215 -15.18 11.51 -9.36
C ALA A 215 -15.10 10.16 -10.09
N ILE A 216 -15.78 9.11 -9.58
CA ILE A 216 -15.83 7.79 -10.24
C ILE A 216 -16.47 7.91 -11.62
N ALA A 217 -17.63 8.58 -11.72
CA ALA A 217 -18.35 8.75 -12.98
C ALA A 217 -17.50 9.48 -14.04
N ARG A 218 -16.78 10.54 -13.65
CA ARG A 218 -15.91 11.31 -14.57
C ARG A 218 -14.66 10.55 -14.98
N MET A 219 -14.04 9.81 -14.06
CA MET A 219 -12.91 8.92 -14.38
C MET A 219 -13.34 7.89 -15.41
N VAL A 220 -14.42 7.14 -15.15
CA VAL A 220 -14.92 6.11 -16.07
C VAL A 220 -15.41 6.71 -17.39
N SER A 221 -16.04 7.89 -17.37
CA SER A 221 -16.43 8.61 -18.59
C SER A 221 -15.25 8.90 -19.50
N SER A 222 -14.06 9.05 -18.94
CA SER A 222 -12.85 9.47 -19.64
C SER A 222 -11.86 8.32 -19.92
N LEU A 223 -12.26 7.07 -19.59
CA LEU A 223 -11.60 5.85 -20.07
C LEU A 223 -11.73 5.65 -21.58
#